data_AF-A0A949QWH2-F1
#
_entry.id   AF-A0A949QWH2-F1
#
_cell.length_a   1.000
_cell.length_b   1.000
_cell.length_c   1.000
_cell.angle_alpha   90.00
_cell.angle_beta   90.00
_cell.angle_gamma   90.00
#
_symmetry.space_group_name_H-M   'P 1'
#
loop_
_entity.id
_entity.type
_entity.pdbx_description
1 polymer ?
#
loop_
_entity_poly.entity_id
_entity_poly.type
_entity_poly.pdbx_seq_one_letter_code
_entity_poly.pdbx_strand_id
1 'polypeptide(L)'
;MSKKNKRQKQKQKFPWLFLALGVVFIALAVFLFARQGGSGGGTPTIAVDQQQIDYGDVKFGVNKTFAIKVTNTGDGTLRFKEDPYIEVLEGC
;
A
#
# COMPACT_ATOMS: atom_id res chain seq x y z
N MET A 1 73.63 26.01 -7.66
CA MET A 1 72.22 26.44 -7.55
C MET A 1 71.36 25.24 -7.19
N SER A 2 70.65 25.24 -6.05
CA SER A 2 69.84 24.09 -5.60
C SER A 2 68.40 24.53 -5.34
N LYS A 3 67.47 24.11 -6.20
CA LYS A 3 66.03 24.32 -6.01
C LYS A 3 65.46 23.19 -5.13
N LYS A 4 65.17 23.50 -3.86
CA LYS A 4 64.46 22.57 -2.96
C LYS A 4 62.96 22.61 -3.25
N ASN A 5 62.47 21.60 -3.96
CA ASN A 5 61.04 21.36 -4.16
C ASN A 5 60.40 20.84 -2.87
N LYS A 6 59.65 21.68 -2.17
CA LYS A 6 58.79 21.26 -1.05
C LYS A 6 57.58 20.50 -1.64
N ARG A 7 57.60 19.17 -1.56
CA ARG A 7 56.44 18.33 -1.82
C ARG A 7 55.40 18.60 -0.72
N GLN A 8 54.43 19.46 -1.01
CA GLN A 8 53.23 19.59 -0.18
C GLN A 8 52.47 18.28 -0.27
N LYS A 9 52.51 17.47 0.79
CA LYS A 9 51.61 16.34 0.96
C LYS A 9 50.21 16.91 1.15
N GLN A 10 49.47 17.02 0.05
CA GLN A 10 48.06 17.36 0.06
C GLN A 10 47.34 16.26 0.83
N LYS A 11 47.02 16.51 2.11
CA LYS A 11 46.16 15.64 2.92
C LYS A 11 44.78 15.68 2.28
N GLN A 12 44.54 14.75 1.36
CA GLN A 12 43.26 14.56 0.69
C GLN A 12 42.23 14.26 1.78
N LYS A 13 41.38 15.25 2.12
CA LYS A 13 40.30 15.07 3.08
C LYS A 13 39.40 13.99 2.50
N PHE A 14 39.48 12.81 3.12
CA PHE A 14 38.69 11.65 2.74
C PHE A 14 37.21 12.07 2.64
N PRO A 15 36.46 11.61 1.63
CA PRO A 15 35.14 12.14 1.29
C PRO A 15 34.06 11.69 2.30
N TRP A 16 34.19 12.08 3.57
CA TRP A 16 33.29 11.70 4.67
C TRP A 16 31.83 12.09 4.40
N LEU A 17 31.62 13.18 3.65
CA LEU A 17 30.29 13.58 3.20
C LEU A 17 29.64 12.50 2.33
N PHE A 18 30.38 11.92 1.39
CA PHE A 18 29.87 10.86 0.52
C PHE A 18 29.61 9.57 1.29
N LEU A 19 30.41 9.26 2.31
CA LEU A 19 30.16 8.15 3.23
C LEU A 19 28.88 8.35 4.04
N ALA A 20 28.70 9.51 4.65
CA ALA A 20 27.50 9.83 5.42
C ALA A 20 26.26 9.77 4.53
N LEU A 21 26.34 10.32 3.31
CA LEU A 21 25.26 10.26 2.34
C LEU A 21 24.92 8.82 1.96
N GLY A 22 25.93 7.98 1.72
CA GLY A 22 25.75 6.56 1.41
C GLY A 22 25.02 5.80 2.52
N VAL A 23 25.40 6.03 3.79
CA VAL A 23 24.72 5.41 4.94
C VAL A 23 23.26 5.85 5.04
N VAL A 24 22.98 7.13 4.84
CA VAL A 24 21.61 7.66 4.84
C VAL A 24 20.78 7.04 3.71
N PHE A 25 21.35 6.92 2.51
CA PHE A 25 20.67 6.27 1.38
C PHE A 25 20.37 4.79 1.65
N ILE A 26 21.32 4.04 2.22
CA ILE A 26 21.10 2.63 2.59
C ILE A 26 20.01 2.52 3.66
N ALA A 27 20.04 3.37 4.68
CA ALA A 27 19.03 3.37 5.74
C ALA A 27 17.64 3.69 5.19
N LEU A 28 17.52 4.66 4.28
CA LEU A 28 16.26 4.98 3.60
C LEU A 28 15.77 3.82 2.73
N ALA A 29 16.65 3.16 1.98
CA ALA A 29 16.28 2.01 1.16
C ALA A 29 15.77 0.84 2.01
N VAL A 30 16.44 0.51 3.11
CA VAL A 30 16.01 -0.53 4.05
C VAL A 30 14.68 -0.17 4.71
N PHE A 31 14.51 1.09 5.12
CA PHE A 31 13.27 1.56 5.74
C PHE A 31 12.07 1.48 4.78
N LEU A 32 12.27 1.87 3.52
CA LEU A 32 11.22 1.78 2.50
C LEU A 32 10.91 0.31 2.14
N PHE A 33 11.92 -0.54 2.03
CA PHE A 33 11.74 -1.96 1.72
C PHE A 33 11.02 -2.71 2.85
N ALA A 34 11.39 -2.45 4.11
CA ALA A 34 10.70 -3.02 5.28
C ALA A 34 9.24 -2.54 5.41
N ARG A 35 8.92 -1.36 4.86
CA ARG A 35 7.55 -0.84 4.80
C ARG A 35 6.72 -1.39 3.65
N GLN A 36 7.31 -2.14 2.72
CA GLN A 36 6.56 -2.80 1.66
C GLN A 36 5.77 -3.95 2.29
N GLY A 37 4.60 -3.62 2.85
CA GLY A 37 3.71 -4.58 3.51
C GLY A 37 3.44 -5.74 2.56
N GLY A 38 3.89 -6.93 2.95
CA GLY A 38 3.77 -8.12 2.12
C GLY A 38 2.32 -8.33 1.71
N SER A 39 2.11 -8.63 0.43
CA SER A 39 0.95 -9.39 -0.01
C SER A 39 1.03 -10.74 0.70
N GLY A 40 0.41 -10.85 1.88
CA GLY A 40 0.36 -12.09 2.65
C GLY A 40 0.03 -13.23 1.70
N GLY A 41 0.88 -14.25 1.66
CA GLY A 41 0.95 -15.27 0.60
C GLY A 41 -0.23 -16.24 0.52
N GLY A 42 -1.43 -15.82 0.94
CA GLY A 42 -2.67 -16.57 0.82
C GLY A 42 -3.54 -16.10 -0.34
N THR A 43 -4.60 -16.86 -0.61
CA THR A 43 -5.62 -16.55 -1.61
C THR A 43 -6.80 -15.88 -0.92
N PRO A 44 -7.12 -14.60 -1.20
CA PRO A 44 -8.33 -13.99 -0.66
C PRO A 44 -9.56 -14.65 -1.29
N THR A 45 -10.59 -14.92 -0.48
CA THR A 45 -11.88 -15.44 -0.96
C THR A 45 -12.99 -14.63 -0.33
N ILE A 46 -13.92 -14.15 -1.14
CA ILE A 46 -15.01 -13.27 -0.69
C ILE A 46 -16.31 -14.06 -0.55
N ALA A 47 -17.03 -13.82 0.53
CA ALA A 47 -18.40 -14.28 0.74
C ALA A 47 -19.28 -13.12 1.20
N VAL A 48 -20.52 -13.10 0.73
CA VAL A 48 -21.57 -12.17 1.18
C VAL A 48 -22.69 -12.98 1.83
N ASP A 49 -23.35 -12.39 2.82
CA ASP A 49 -24.49 -13.00 3.52
C ASP A 49 -25.77 -13.02 2.68
N GLN A 50 -25.92 -12.07 1.76
CA GLN A 50 -27.06 -11.95 0.87
C GLN A 50 -26.64 -11.56 -0.55
N GLN A 51 -27.21 -12.23 -1.55
CA GLN A 51 -26.98 -11.96 -2.97
C GLN A 51 -28.14 -11.19 -3.63
N GLN A 52 -29.32 -11.24 -3.02
CA GLN A 52 -30.52 -10.57 -3.48
C GLN A 52 -31.18 -9.85 -2.31
N ILE A 53 -31.70 -8.65 -2.58
CA ILE A 53 -32.50 -7.86 -1.66
C ILE A 53 -33.84 -7.63 -2.33
N ASP A 54 -34.89 -8.17 -1.72
CA ASP A 54 -36.27 -7.98 -2.17
C ASP A 54 -37.09 -7.44 -1.01
N TYR A 55 -37.66 -6.25 -1.21
CA TYR A 55 -38.55 -5.61 -0.24
C TYR A 55 -40.03 -5.81 -0.56
N GLY A 56 -40.35 -6.48 -1.67
CA GLY A 56 -41.68 -6.53 -2.25
C GLY A 56 -42.23 -5.13 -2.51
N ASP A 57 -43.52 -4.95 -2.21
CA ASP A 57 -44.19 -3.67 -2.38
C ASP A 57 -43.77 -2.64 -1.34
N VAL A 58 -43.00 -1.64 -1.77
CA VAL A 58 -42.62 -0.49 -0.94
C VAL A 58 -43.52 0.71 -1.28
N LYS A 59 -44.23 1.23 -0.27
CA LYS A 59 -45.05 2.43 -0.43
C LYS A 59 -44.20 3.63 -0.84
N PHE A 60 -44.78 4.49 -1.68
CA PHE A 60 -44.15 5.75 -2.06
C PHE A 60 -43.75 6.59 -0.82
N GLY A 61 -42.56 7.20 -0.89
CA GLY A 61 -42.00 8.01 0.20
C GLY A 61 -41.39 7.22 1.35
N VAL A 62 -41.36 5.87 1.29
CA VAL A 62 -40.72 5.03 2.31
C VAL A 62 -39.31 4.66 1.89
N ASN A 63 -38.30 5.25 2.54
CA ASN A 63 -36.91 4.86 2.34
C ASN A 63 -36.62 3.52 3.03
N LYS A 64 -35.89 2.65 2.34
CA LYS A 64 -35.39 1.38 2.88
C LYS A 64 -33.86 1.42 2.94
N THR A 65 -33.31 0.75 3.94
CA THR A 65 -31.87 0.62 4.13
C THR A 65 -31.56 -0.84 4.40
N PHE A 66 -30.53 -1.35 3.74
CA PHE A 66 -29.99 -2.68 3.99
C PHE A 66 -28.50 -2.56 4.32
N ALA A 67 -27.97 -3.63 4.92
CA ALA A 67 -26.54 -3.84 5.08
C ALA A 67 -26.20 -5.19 4.45
N ILE A 68 -25.04 -5.28 3.81
CA ILE A 68 -24.48 -6.54 3.30
C ILE A 68 -23.21 -6.80 4.09
N LYS A 69 -23.12 -7.97 4.72
CA LYS A 69 -21.89 -8.37 5.41
C LYS A 69 -20.96 -9.07 4.43
N VAL A 70 -19.84 -8.39 4.13
CA VAL A 70 -18.75 -8.99 3.37
C VAL A 70 -17.77 -9.66 4.31
N THR A 71 -17.46 -10.93 4.05
CA THR A 71 -16.52 -11.74 4.83
C THR A 71 -15.40 -12.25 3.93
N ASN A 72 -14.14 -12.04 4.36
CA ASN A 72 -13.00 -12.74 3.79
C ASN A 72 -12.94 -14.15 4.39
N THR A 73 -13.21 -15.16 3.57
CA THR A 73 -13.18 -16.59 3.95
C THR A 73 -11.87 -17.27 3.52
N GLY A 74 -11.00 -16.55 2.80
CA GLY A 74 -9.69 -17.03 2.41
C GLY A 74 -8.61 -16.76 3.45
N ASP A 75 -7.40 -17.23 3.15
CA ASP A 75 -6.20 -17.06 3.97
C ASP A 75 -5.31 -15.88 3.50
N GLY A 76 -5.66 -15.24 2.39
CA GLY A 76 -5.02 -14.03 1.87
C GLY A 76 -5.72 -12.74 2.29
N THR A 77 -5.01 -11.61 2.22
CA THR A 77 -5.59 -10.28 2.47
C THR A 77 -6.55 -9.87 1.35
N LEU A 78 -7.85 -9.75 1.67
CA LEU A 78 -8.84 -9.20 0.74
C LEU A 78 -8.71 -7.67 0.64
N ARG A 79 -8.64 -7.13 -0.59
CA ARG A 79 -8.64 -5.69 -0.88
C ARG A 79 -9.65 -5.39 -1.98
N PHE A 80 -10.50 -4.40 -1.77
CA PHE A 80 -11.36 -3.88 -2.84
C PHE A 80 -10.51 -3.03 -3.80
N LYS A 81 -10.62 -3.30 -5.10
CA LYS A 81 -9.93 -2.51 -6.14
C LYS A 81 -10.77 -1.32 -6.60
N GLU A 82 -12.09 -1.47 -6.51
CA GLU A 82 -13.09 -0.52 -6.95
C GLU A 82 -14.17 -0.43 -5.86
N ASP A 83 -14.95 0.64 -5.89
CA ASP A 83 -16.07 0.80 -4.98
C ASP A 83 -17.14 -0.28 -5.25
N PRO A 84 -17.61 -1.01 -4.22
CA PRO A 84 -18.66 -2.00 -4.39
C PRO A 84 -19.94 -1.36 -4.93
N TYR A 85 -20.57 -1.98 -5.91
CA TYR A 85 -21.83 -1.53 -6.48
C TYR A 85 -22.91 -2.61 -6.34
N ILE A 86 -24.16 -2.16 -6.41
CA ILE A 86 -25.36 -3.00 -6.49
C ILE A 86 -26.02 -2.76 -7.84
N GLU A 87 -26.62 -3.79 -8.40
CA GLU A 87 -27.39 -3.69 -9.64
C GLU A 87 -28.88 -3.79 -9.30
N VAL A 88 -29.68 -2.87 -9.86
CA VAL A 88 -31.14 -2.94 -9.76
C VAL A 88 -31.63 -3.89 -10.83
N LEU A 89 -32.14 -5.05 -10.42
CA LEU A 89 -32.66 -6.06 -11.34
C LEU A 89 -34.06 -5.70 -11.84
N GLU A 90 -34.93 -5.28 -10.92
CA GLU A 90 -36.32 -4.93 -11.20
C GLU A 90 -36.72 -3.71 -10.36
N GLY A 91 -37.35 -2.73 -11.01
CA GLY A 91 -37.77 -1.45 -10.42
C GLY A 91 -38.13 -0.46 -11.53
N CYS A 92 -39.10 0.44 -11.26
CA CYS A 92 -39.51 1.49 -12.20
C CYS A 92 -38.69 2.76 -12.04
#